data_AF-A0A183AER9-F1
#
_entry.id   AF-A0A183AER9-F1
#
_cell.length_a   1.000
_cell.length_b   1.000
_cell.length_c   1.000
_cell.angle_alpha   90.00
_cell.angle_beta   90.00
_cell.angle_gamma   90.00
#
_symmetry.space_group_name_H-M   'P 1'
#
loop_
_entity.id
_entity.type
_entity.pdbx_description
1 polymer ?
#
loop_
_entity_poly.entity_id
_entity_poly.type
_entity_poly.pdbx_seq_one_letter_code
_entity_poly.pdbx_strand_id
1 'polypeptide(L)'
;LQPSHDKLDRFRRSSHSRRASHAGSWYTHDSRRLDAQLCEWLSQASGTRRPSRAIITPHAGYDYSGPVAAYAFNQIVPDNIKRIFILGPSHYLHLMGRCSLATVAQYKTPFYDLATVYTELRRTGEFDQLSVDRDEEEHSIEMQLPYIAKVMESKRGSFTIVPVLVGLLNLEREAVYGRIFAPYLNDPDNVFVISSDFCHWGKFPFNKSLTGMQLIENLDANAFNAYLKQFGNTICGQHPIGILLQMINCLRQTLNNSKSVFNQSAVLFSRPNS
;
A
#
# COMPACT_ATOMS: atom_id res chain seq x y z
N LEU A 1 -32.03 1.64 36.89
CA LEU A 1 -30.71 2.29 36.92
C LEU A 1 -30.16 2.29 35.50
N GLN A 2 -30.40 3.36 34.74
CA GLN A 2 -29.80 3.54 33.42
C GLN A 2 -28.28 3.72 33.59
N PRO A 3 -27.43 3.01 32.82
CA PRO A 3 -26.01 3.32 32.81
C PRO A 3 -25.83 4.71 32.15
N SER A 4 -25.06 5.56 32.82
CA SER A 4 -24.81 6.94 32.42
C SER A 4 -24.23 7.06 31.01
N HIS A 5 -24.75 8.02 30.25
CA HIS A 5 -24.30 8.43 28.91
C HIS A 5 -22.80 8.78 28.84
N ASP A 6 -22.12 8.97 29.97
CA ASP A 6 -20.71 9.37 30.07
C ASP A 6 -19.68 8.32 29.65
N LYS A 7 -20.04 7.02 29.59
CA LYS A 7 -19.09 5.98 29.15
C LYS A 7 -19.04 5.79 27.64
N LEU A 8 -20.07 6.22 26.91
CA LEU A 8 -20.12 6.16 25.44
C LEU A 8 -19.46 7.39 24.78
N ASP A 9 -19.34 8.50 25.49
CA ASP A 9 -18.72 9.73 24.96
C ASP A 9 -17.19 9.79 25.12
N ARG A 10 -16.55 8.90 25.91
CA ARG A 10 -15.07 8.80 25.97
C ARG A 10 -14.43 8.24 24.70
N PHE A 11 -15.22 7.64 23.80
CA PHE A 11 -14.75 7.22 22.47
C PHE A 11 -14.78 8.37 21.45
N ARG A 12 -15.32 9.54 21.81
CA ARG A 12 -15.23 10.75 20.99
C ARG A 12 -14.04 11.60 21.44
N ARG A 13 -13.07 11.73 20.53
CA ARG A 13 -11.88 12.60 20.60
C ARG A 13 -10.75 12.10 21.50
N SER A 14 -10.10 11.04 21.08
CA SER A 14 -8.65 10.94 21.29
C SER A 14 -7.98 11.21 19.94
N SER A 15 -7.41 12.41 19.81
CA SER A 15 -6.77 12.96 18.61
C SER A 15 -5.40 12.33 18.37
N HIS A 16 -5.30 11.01 18.45
CA HIS A 16 -4.01 10.34 18.29
C HIS A 16 -3.65 10.32 16.82
N SER A 17 -2.54 10.99 16.51
CA SER A 17 -1.90 11.02 15.20
C SER A 17 -0.67 10.13 15.27
N ARG A 18 -0.42 9.32 14.24
CA ARG A 18 0.87 8.64 14.09
C ARG A 18 1.89 9.66 13.57
N ARG A 19 3.04 9.77 14.23
CA ARG A 19 4.13 10.64 13.80
C ARG A 19 4.79 10.12 12.52
N ALA A 20 5.52 11.01 11.87
CA ALA A 20 6.48 10.68 10.82
C ALA A 20 7.80 10.22 11.48
N SER A 21 7.80 9.03 12.07
CA SER A 21 8.89 8.53 12.93
C SER A 21 10.20 8.26 12.18
N HIS A 22 10.14 8.10 10.86
CA HIS A 22 11.29 7.85 9.99
C HIS A 22 11.76 9.09 9.22
N ALA A 23 11.10 10.23 9.42
CA ALA A 23 11.56 11.52 8.88
C ALA A 23 12.89 11.93 9.53
N GLY A 24 13.84 12.37 8.70
CA GLY A 24 15.19 12.74 9.10
C GLY A 24 16.22 11.61 9.02
N SER A 25 15.79 10.36 8.82
CA SER A 25 16.69 9.21 8.66
C SER A 25 16.46 8.46 7.35
N TRP A 26 15.20 8.12 7.01
CA TRP A 26 14.87 7.40 5.77
C TRP A 26 14.52 8.33 4.61
N TYR A 27 14.03 9.52 4.92
CA TYR A 27 13.77 10.62 4.01
C TYR A 27 13.99 11.94 4.76
N THR A 28 14.21 13.05 4.06
CA THR A 28 14.46 14.33 4.75
C THR A 28 13.21 14.82 5.48
N HIS A 29 13.38 15.34 6.70
CA HIS A 29 12.29 15.96 7.47
C HIS A 29 12.02 17.41 7.03
N ASP A 30 12.92 18.02 6.25
CA ASP A 30 12.72 19.36 5.70
C ASP A 30 11.74 19.29 4.53
N SER A 31 10.55 19.87 4.72
CA SER A 31 9.47 19.80 3.74
C SER A 31 9.83 20.44 2.41
N ARG A 32 10.63 21.52 2.38
CA ARG A 32 11.03 22.18 1.12
C ARG A 32 12.03 21.34 0.36
N ARG A 33 12.99 20.73 1.06
CA ARG A 33 13.96 19.82 0.43
C ARG A 33 13.26 18.56 -0.08
N LEU A 34 12.35 18.00 0.70
CA LEU A 34 11.57 16.82 0.30
C LEU A 34 10.71 17.13 -0.93
N ASP A 35 10.05 18.29 -0.97
CA ASP A 35 9.26 18.72 -2.11
C ASP A 35 10.10 18.79 -3.40
N ALA A 36 11.28 19.42 -3.31
CA ALA A 36 12.19 19.55 -4.45
C ALA A 36 12.65 18.17 -4.98
N GLN A 37 13.03 17.25 -4.08
CA GLN A 37 13.42 15.88 -4.45
C GLN A 37 12.28 15.14 -5.15
N LEU A 38 11.07 15.17 -4.57
CA LEU A 38 9.92 14.48 -5.15
C LEU A 38 9.50 15.11 -6.49
N CYS A 39 9.51 16.44 -6.62
CA CYS A 39 9.23 17.13 -7.88
C CYS A 39 10.22 16.72 -8.98
N GLU A 40 11.52 16.71 -8.66
CA GLU A 40 12.56 16.31 -9.61
C GLU A 40 12.33 14.87 -10.09
N TRP A 41 12.17 13.91 -9.18
CA TRP A 41 11.97 12.52 -9.54
C TRP A 41 10.67 12.28 -10.32
N LEU A 42 9.57 12.91 -9.92
CA LEU A 42 8.29 12.83 -10.63
C LEU A 42 8.37 13.43 -12.04
N SER A 43 9.16 14.49 -12.24
CA SER A 43 9.34 15.11 -13.56
C SER A 43 10.12 14.23 -14.56
N GLN A 44 11.00 13.37 -14.04
CA GLN A 44 11.81 12.45 -14.85
C GLN A 44 11.09 11.12 -15.13
N ALA A 45 10.08 10.78 -14.33
CA ALA A 45 9.30 9.56 -14.47
C ALA A 45 8.31 9.64 -15.64
N SER A 46 8.21 8.60 -16.45
CA SER A 46 7.22 8.53 -17.53
C SER A 46 5.84 8.04 -17.05
N GLY A 47 4.76 8.60 -17.60
CA GLY A 47 3.36 8.27 -17.25
C GLY A 47 2.69 7.27 -18.20
N THR A 48 3.31 6.12 -18.46
CA THR A 48 2.92 5.23 -19.57
C THR A 48 1.62 4.44 -19.36
N ARG A 49 1.09 4.35 -18.13
CA ARG A 49 -0.15 3.61 -17.80
C ARG A 49 -1.14 4.43 -16.96
N ARG A 50 -1.12 5.76 -17.09
CA ARG A 50 -2.11 6.64 -16.42
C ARG A 50 -3.53 6.48 -17.00
N PRO A 51 -4.60 6.41 -16.17
CA PRO A 51 -4.58 6.28 -14.71
C PRO A 51 -4.41 4.81 -14.24
N SER A 52 -3.52 4.58 -13.27
CA SER A 52 -3.39 3.29 -12.60
C SER A 52 -4.26 3.20 -11.35
N ARG A 53 -4.92 2.05 -11.16
CA ARG A 53 -5.74 1.75 -9.97
C ARG A 53 -5.00 1.01 -8.87
N ALA A 54 -3.88 0.37 -9.21
CA ALA A 54 -2.94 -0.16 -8.24
C ALA A 54 -1.50 0.09 -8.73
N ILE A 55 -0.60 0.31 -7.79
CA ILE A 55 0.83 0.46 -8.06
C ILE A 55 1.62 -0.41 -7.09
N ILE A 56 2.75 -0.95 -7.54
CA ILE A 56 3.73 -1.60 -6.66
C ILE A 56 4.96 -0.69 -6.60
N THR A 57 5.39 -0.35 -5.39
CA THR A 57 6.41 0.69 -5.16
C THR A 57 7.32 0.30 -4.00
N PRO A 58 8.63 0.63 -4.05
CA PRO A 58 9.58 0.29 -3.01
C PRO A 58 9.36 1.07 -1.70
N HIS A 59 9.98 0.59 -0.62
CA HIS A 59 10.00 1.22 0.70
C HIS A 59 11.38 1.23 1.38
N ALA A 60 12.47 1.12 0.62
CA ALA A 60 13.78 1.53 1.13
C ALA A 60 13.84 3.06 1.31
N GLY A 61 14.90 3.57 1.96
CA GLY A 61 15.12 5.02 2.11
C GLY A 61 15.19 5.76 0.77
N TYR A 62 14.75 7.03 0.76
CA TYR A 62 14.50 7.80 -0.46
C TYR A 62 15.76 8.06 -1.29
N ASP A 63 16.94 8.09 -0.67
CA ASP A 63 18.21 8.20 -1.40
C ASP A 63 18.45 7.00 -2.34
N TYR A 64 17.82 5.86 -2.08
CA TYR A 64 17.94 4.64 -2.89
C TYR A 64 16.69 4.37 -3.74
N SER A 65 15.51 4.51 -3.13
CA SER A 65 14.23 4.10 -3.72
C SER A 65 13.43 5.23 -4.33
N GLY A 66 13.73 6.49 -3.94
CA GLY A 66 12.96 7.67 -4.27
C GLY A 66 12.73 7.82 -5.78
N PRO A 67 13.79 7.87 -6.61
CA PRO A 67 13.64 7.96 -8.07
C PRO A 67 12.81 6.83 -8.69
N VAL A 68 12.94 5.61 -8.17
CA VAL A 68 12.21 4.44 -8.68
C VAL A 68 10.72 4.52 -8.32
N ALA A 69 10.40 4.90 -7.08
CA ALA A 69 9.03 5.10 -6.61
C ALA A 69 8.28 6.15 -7.46
N ALA A 70 8.97 7.17 -7.98
CA ALA A 70 8.36 8.18 -8.84
C ALA A 70 7.69 7.57 -10.09
N TYR A 71 8.27 6.53 -10.69
CA TYR A 71 7.65 5.85 -11.84
C TYR A 71 6.30 5.22 -11.51
N ALA A 72 6.15 4.70 -10.29
CA ALA A 72 4.88 4.14 -9.82
C ALA A 72 3.88 5.25 -9.49
N PHE A 73 4.29 6.23 -8.67
CA PHE A 73 3.43 7.34 -8.25
C PHE A 73 3.00 8.26 -9.40
N ASN A 74 3.83 8.41 -10.44
CA ASN A 74 3.46 9.16 -11.65
C ASN A 74 2.41 8.45 -12.52
N GLN A 75 1.86 7.30 -12.10
CA GLN A 75 0.69 6.70 -12.74
C GLN A 75 -0.65 7.07 -12.09
N ILE A 76 -0.61 7.74 -10.92
CA ILE A 76 -1.81 8.19 -10.23
C ILE A 76 -2.30 9.49 -10.88
N VAL A 77 -3.61 9.58 -11.09
CA VAL A 77 -4.32 10.80 -11.50
C VAL A 77 -5.26 11.18 -10.35
N PRO A 78 -5.04 12.33 -9.69
CA PRO A 78 -5.69 12.63 -8.41
C PRO A 78 -7.17 13.03 -8.53
N ASP A 79 -7.64 13.40 -9.73
CA ASP A 79 -8.89 14.15 -9.93
C ASP A 79 -10.13 13.56 -9.25
N ASN A 80 -10.28 12.24 -9.29
CA ASN A 80 -11.46 11.53 -8.78
C ASN A 80 -11.16 10.64 -7.55
N ILE A 81 -9.92 10.62 -7.07
CA ILE A 81 -9.53 9.69 -6.00
C ILE A 81 -9.99 10.21 -4.64
N LYS A 82 -10.77 9.38 -3.94
CA LYS A 82 -11.30 9.65 -2.59
C LYS A 82 -10.58 8.83 -1.52
N ARG A 83 -10.08 7.63 -1.86
CA ARG A 83 -9.41 6.73 -0.91
C ARG A 83 -8.16 6.11 -1.48
N ILE A 84 -7.08 6.11 -0.71
CA ILE A 84 -5.83 5.44 -1.08
C ILE A 84 -5.53 4.35 -0.06
N PHE A 85 -5.59 3.10 -0.48
CA PHE A 85 -5.22 1.94 0.32
C PHE A 85 -3.71 1.74 0.25
N ILE A 86 -3.07 1.48 1.39
CA ILE A 86 -1.63 1.25 1.46
C ILE A 86 -1.43 -0.10 2.14
N LEU A 87 -1.01 -1.10 1.37
CA LEU A 87 -0.71 -2.43 1.91
C LEU A 87 0.81 -2.53 2.08
N GLY A 88 1.28 -2.45 3.33
CA GLY A 88 2.70 -2.59 3.67
C GLY A 88 2.97 -3.87 4.44
N PRO A 89 4.08 -4.59 4.17
CA PRO A 89 4.47 -5.75 4.97
C PRO A 89 4.92 -5.32 6.38
N SER A 90 4.75 -6.22 7.35
CA SER A 90 5.34 -6.08 8.67
C SER A 90 6.76 -6.63 8.70
N HIS A 91 7.73 -5.79 9.08
CA HIS A 91 9.14 -6.18 9.24
C HIS A 91 9.47 -6.56 10.68
N TYR A 92 8.85 -5.89 11.65
CA TYR A 92 9.19 -6.03 13.07
C TYR A 92 8.18 -6.88 13.85
N LEU A 93 6.91 -6.87 13.43
CA LEU A 93 5.85 -7.57 14.14
C LEU A 93 5.59 -8.94 13.52
N HIS A 94 5.62 -9.98 14.35
CA HIS A 94 5.18 -11.31 13.98
C HIS A 94 3.65 -11.40 13.97
N LEU A 95 3.02 -10.79 12.98
CA LEU A 95 1.58 -10.88 12.74
C LEU A 95 1.28 -12.16 11.95
N MET A 96 0.81 -13.21 12.64
CA MET A 96 0.54 -14.50 12.00
C MET A 96 -0.87 -14.56 11.43
N GLY A 97 -0.97 -14.76 10.11
CA GLY A 97 -2.22 -15.02 9.41
C GLY A 97 -3.18 -13.84 9.30
N ARG A 98 -2.80 -12.64 9.77
CA ARG A 98 -3.70 -11.49 9.83
C ARG A 98 -3.04 -10.18 9.38
N CYS A 99 -3.89 -9.26 8.94
CA CYS A 99 -3.57 -7.85 8.74
C CYS A 99 -4.02 -7.03 9.95
N SER A 100 -3.35 -5.91 10.20
CA SER A 100 -3.67 -4.99 11.31
C SER A 100 -4.00 -3.59 10.82
N LEU A 101 -4.85 -2.89 11.57
CA LEU A 101 -5.22 -1.50 11.34
C LEU A 101 -4.85 -0.64 12.54
N ALA A 102 -4.25 0.51 12.28
CA ALA A 102 -3.93 1.47 13.32
C ALA A 102 -5.18 2.05 13.99
N THR A 103 -4.99 2.54 15.22
CA THR A 103 -6.03 3.18 16.04
C THR A 103 -6.05 4.71 15.91
N VAL A 104 -5.13 5.27 15.11
CA VAL A 104 -4.99 6.72 14.89
C VAL A 104 -5.98 7.23 13.85
N ALA A 105 -6.36 8.51 13.98
CA ALA A 105 -7.24 9.19 13.03
C ALA A 105 -6.49 9.81 11.83
N GLN A 106 -5.17 9.97 11.97
CA GLN A 106 -4.35 10.57 10.92
C GLN A 106 -2.88 10.14 11.04
N TYR A 107 -2.19 10.15 9.90
CA TYR A 107 -0.75 9.95 9.79
C TYR A 107 -0.10 11.27 9.42
N LYS A 108 0.92 11.69 10.17
CA LYS A 108 1.68 12.91 9.87
C LYS A 108 2.64 12.69 8.72
N THR A 109 2.86 13.74 7.93
CA THR A 109 3.94 13.82 6.95
C THR A 109 4.63 15.18 7.06
N PRO A 110 5.82 15.39 6.46
CA PRO A 110 6.42 16.72 6.39
C PRO A 110 5.59 17.77 5.62
N PHE A 111 4.61 17.34 4.81
CA PHE A 111 3.78 18.25 4.01
C PHE A 111 2.47 18.60 4.72
N TYR A 112 1.67 17.57 5.03
CA TYR A 112 0.39 17.69 5.71
C TYR A 112 -0.07 16.35 6.29
N ASP A 113 -0.98 16.41 7.26
CA ASP A 113 -1.53 15.21 7.89
C ASP A 113 -2.55 14.52 6.96
N LEU A 114 -2.49 13.20 6.91
CA LEU A 114 -3.35 12.34 6.08
C LEU A 114 -4.39 11.65 6.96
N ALA A 115 -5.68 11.96 6.76
CA ALA A 115 -6.78 11.37 7.53
C ALA A 115 -6.99 9.89 7.17
N THR A 116 -7.25 9.04 8.17
CA THR A 116 -7.48 7.60 8.00
C THR A 116 -8.95 7.24 8.00
N VAL A 117 -9.32 6.15 7.31
CA VAL A 117 -10.67 5.56 7.38
C VAL A 117 -10.62 4.04 7.49
N TYR A 118 -11.26 3.48 8.53
CA TYR A 118 -11.18 2.04 8.85
C TYR A 118 -12.51 1.37 9.18
N THR A 119 -13.60 2.12 9.31
CA THR A 119 -14.86 1.62 9.89
C THR A 119 -15.37 0.37 9.19
N GLU A 120 -15.40 0.37 7.86
CA GLU A 120 -15.90 -0.77 7.06
C GLU A 120 -15.00 -1.99 7.19
N LEU A 121 -13.67 -1.80 7.16
CA LEU A 121 -12.70 -2.89 7.33
C LEU A 121 -12.75 -3.48 8.73
N ARG A 122 -12.84 -2.65 9.79
CA ARG A 122 -12.97 -3.14 11.17
C ARG A 122 -14.21 -4.00 11.37
N ARG A 123 -15.31 -3.68 10.68
CA ARG A 123 -16.58 -4.41 10.77
C ARG A 123 -16.50 -5.84 10.22
N THR A 124 -15.51 -6.17 9.38
CA THR A 124 -15.33 -7.54 8.89
C THR A 124 -14.89 -8.50 10.00
N GLY A 125 -14.31 -7.98 11.10
CA GLY A 125 -13.72 -8.80 12.15
C GLY A 125 -12.40 -9.46 11.75
N GLU A 126 -11.86 -9.15 10.56
CA GLU A 126 -10.69 -9.82 9.99
C GLU A 126 -9.37 -9.12 10.32
N PHE A 127 -9.41 -7.93 10.93
CA PHE A 127 -8.22 -7.14 11.23
C PHE A 127 -7.93 -7.04 12.73
N ASP A 128 -6.66 -7.20 13.10
CA ASP A 128 -6.19 -6.93 14.45
C ASP A 128 -6.00 -5.41 14.66
N GLN A 129 -5.96 -4.98 15.93
CA GLN A 129 -5.65 -3.61 16.29
C GLN A 129 -4.14 -3.41 16.41
N LEU A 130 -3.63 -2.38 15.74
CA LEU A 130 -2.24 -1.96 15.85
C LEU A 130 -2.13 -0.78 16.82
N SER A 131 -1.30 -0.93 17.85
CA SER A 131 -0.96 0.16 18.78
C SER A 131 -0.09 1.20 18.07
N VAL A 132 -0.17 2.45 18.53
CA VAL A 132 0.56 3.58 17.92
C VAL A 132 2.07 3.34 17.91
N ASP A 133 2.64 2.86 19.03
CA ASP A 133 4.09 2.64 19.12
C ASP A 133 4.58 1.60 18.10
N ARG A 134 3.83 0.50 17.94
CA ARG A 134 4.14 -0.54 16.96
C ARG A 134 3.96 -0.09 15.51
N ASP A 135 2.99 0.78 15.28
CA ASP A 135 2.77 1.42 13.98
C ASP A 135 3.91 2.38 13.63
N GLU A 136 4.41 3.15 14.61
CA GLU A 136 5.53 4.07 14.45
C GLU A 136 6.89 3.36 14.29
N GLU A 137 7.04 2.13 14.76
CA GLU A 137 8.23 1.29 14.50
C GLU A 137 8.30 0.80 13.05
N GLU A 138 7.17 0.67 12.35
CA GLU A 138 7.12 0.16 10.98
C GLU A 138 7.32 1.27 9.94
N HIS A 139 8.11 1.00 8.89
CA HIS A 139 8.42 1.97 7.84
C HIS A 139 7.74 1.67 6.50
N SER A 140 7.32 0.43 6.26
CA SER A 140 6.85 -0.01 4.94
C SER A 140 5.65 0.79 4.41
N ILE A 141 4.77 1.22 5.31
CA ILE A 141 3.65 2.11 5.01
C ILE A 141 4.14 3.57 4.96
N GLU A 142 4.96 3.99 5.91
CA GLU A 142 5.40 5.38 6.06
C GLU A 142 6.14 5.89 4.82
N MET A 143 6.97 5.05 4.19
CA MET A 143 7.71 5.42 2.98
C MET A 143 6.82 5.78 1.80
N GLN A 144 5.53 5.41 1.84
CA GLN A 144 4.57 5.77 0.79
C GLN A 144 3.92 7.13 1.04
N LEU A 145 3.92 7.63 2.28
CA LEU A 145 3.09 8.76 2.69
C LEU A 145 3.55 10.10 2.11
N PRO A 146 4.86 10.46 2.08
CA PRO A 146 5.28 11.70 1.43
C PRO A 146 4.96 11.74 -0.05
N TYR A 147 5.15 10.62 -0.76
CA TYR A 147 4.78 10.50 -2.16
C TYR A 147 3.27 10.65 -2.37
N ILE A 148 2.44 10.00 -1.55
CA ILE A 148 0.97 10.15 -1.59
C ILE A 148 0.58 11.61 -1.36
N ALA A 149 1.13 12.25 -0.32
CA ALA A 149 0.88 13.65 -0.04
C ALA A 149 1.31 14.56 -1.20
N LYS A 150 2.41 14.25 -1.88
CA LYS A 150 2.86 15.02 -3.03
C LYS A 150 1.96 14.87 -4.25
N VAL A 151 1.63 13.64 -4.67
CA VAL A 151 0.82 13.42 -5.88
C VAL A 151 -0.65 13.81 -5.70
N MET A 152 -1.12 13.86 -4.45
CA MET A 152 -2.49 14.26 -4.08
C MET A 152 -2.58 15.71 -3.58
N GLU A 153 -1.54 16.53 -3.74
CA GLU A 153 -1.46 17.90 -3.22
C GLU A 153 -2.65 18.76 -3.66
N SER A 154 -3.07 18.65 -4.92
CA SER A 154 -4.24 19.36 -5.48
C SER A 154 -5.59 18.95 -4.88
N LYS A 155 -5.63 17.86 -4.12
CA LYS A 155 -6.81 17.30 -3.45
C LYS A 155 -6.67 17.27 -1.93
N ARG A 156 -5.68 17.98 -1.36
CA ARG A 156 -5.48 18.05 0.09
C ARG A 156 -6.79 18.29 0.83
N GLY A 157 -7.07 17.46 1.84
CA GLY A 157 -8.30 17.51 2.64
C GLY A 157 -9.55 16.92 1.99
N SER A 158 -9.48 16.45 0.74
CA SER A 158 -10.61 15.87 -0.02
C SER A 158 -10.45 14.37 -0.29
N PHE A 159 -9.43 13.72 0.28
CA PHE A 159 -9.22 12.27 0.22
C PHE A 159 -8.81 11.73 1.59
N THR A 160 -8.88 10.42 1.74
CA THR A 160 -8.46 9.68 2.94
C THR A 160 -7.49 8.56 2.55
N ILE A 161 -6.72 8.09 3.54
CA ILE A 161 -5.86 6.92 3.39
C ILE A 161 -6.40 5.73 4.19
N VAL A 162 -6.05 4.53 3.75
CA VAL A 162 -6.33 3.27 4.45
C VAL A 162 -5.04 2.46 4.60
N PRO A 163 -4.19 2.81 5.59
CA PRO A 163 -3.00 2.04 5.94
C PRO A 163 -3.36 0.67 6.51
N VAL A 164 -2.82 -0.39 5.91
CA VAL A 164 -3.02 -1.77 6.35
C VAL A 164 -1.66 -2.44 6.48
N LEU A 165 -1.33 -2.85 7.70
CA LEU A 165 -0.13 -3.62 7.95
C LEU A 165 -0.41 -5.10 7.70
N VAL A 166 0.28 -5.67 6.70
CA VAL A 166 0.10 -7.05 6.25
C VAL A 166 1.10 -7.95 6.95
N GLY A 167 0.59 -8.93 7.71
CA GLY A 167 1.40 -9.94 8.37
C GLY A 167 1.89 -11.05 7.44
N LEU A 168 2.38 -12.14 8.05
CA LEU A 168 2.71 -13.37 7.33
C LEU A 168 1.44 -14.13 7.02
N LEU A 169 1.09 -14.22 5.74
CA LEU A 169 -0.13 -14.86 5.27
C LEU A 169 0.18 -16.16 4.54
N ASN A 170 -0.74 -17.11 4.63
CA ASN A 170 -0.79 -18.22 3.69
C ASN A 170 -1.76 -17.86 2.54
N LEU A 171 -1.76 -18.69 1.49
CA LEU A 171 -2.63 -18.52 0.31
C LEU A 171 -4.12 -18.35 0.64
N GLU A 172 -4.61 -19.09 1.63
CA GLU A 172 -6.02 -19.02 2.04
C GLU A 172 -6.35 -17.66 2.65
N ARG A 173 -5.47 -17.15 3.53
CA ARG A 173 -5.63 -15.83 4.15
C ARG A 173 -5.44 -14.70 3.13
N GLU A 174 -4.51 -14.83 2.19
CA GLU A 174 -4.40 -13.90 1.04
C GLU A 174 -5.71 -13.85 0.25
N ALA A 175 -6.36 -15.00 0.01
CA ALA A 175 -7.66 -15.04 -0.67
C ALA A 175 -8.80 -14.41 0.15
N VAL A 176 -8.79 -14.55 1.47
CA VAL A 176 -9.75 -13.85 2.36
C VAL A 176 -9.60 -12.34 2.22
N TYR A 177 -8.40 -11.79 2.37
CA TYR A 177 -8.17 -10.35 2.21
C TYR A 177 -8.42 -9.88 0.76
N GLY A 178 -8.09 -10.71 -0.23
CA GLY A 178 -8.41 -10.45 -1.64
C GLY A 178 -9.91 -10.24 -1.85
N ARG A 179 -10.77 -11.07 -1.26
CA ARG A 179 -12.24 -10.88 -1.30
C ARG A 179 -12.70 -9.63 -0.57
N ILE A 180 -12.11 -9.31 0.57
CA ILE A 180 -12.45 -8.09 1.34
C ILE A 180 -12.13 -6.83 0.53
N PHE A 181 -10.97 -6.80 -0.12
CA PHE A 181 -10.49 -5.62 -0.83
C PHE A 181 -10.98 -5.52 -2.28
N ALA A 182 -11.41 -6.62 -2.92
CA ALA A 182 -11.87 -6.63 -4.31
C ALA A 182 -12.96 -5.58 -4.63
N PRO A 183 -14.01 -5.37 -3.82
CA PRO A 183 -15.01 -4.32 -4.09
C PRO A 183 -14.39 -2.92 -4.11
N TYR A 184 -13.41 -2.64 -3.24
CA TYR A 184 -12.69 -1.37 -3.23
C TYR A 184 -11.76 -1.24 -4.44
N LEU A 185 -11.10 -2.32 -4.86
CA LEU A 185 -10.32 -2.34 -6.09
C LEU A 185 -11.20 -2.19 -7.34
N ASN A 186 -12.50 -2.48 -7.28
CA ASN A 186 -13.44 -2.29 -8.39
C ASN A 186 -14.06 -0.89 -8.43
N ASP A 187 -14.08 -0.16 -7.31
CA ASP A 187 -14.53 1.24 -7.22
C ASP A 187 -13.47 2.24 -7.75
N PRO A 188 -13.77 3.01 -8.83
CA PRO A 188 -12.80 3.85 -9.52
C PRO A 188 -12.30 5.04 -8.69
N ASP A 189 -12.94 5.35 -7.56
CA ASP A 189 -12.52 6.42 -6.65
C ASP A 189 -11.38 5.97 -5.71
N ASN A 190 -10.90 4.72 -5.85
CA ASN A 190 -9.87 4.14 -5.00
C ASN A 190 -8.58 3.81 -5.77
N VAL A 191 -7.45 3.98 -5.10
CA VAL A 191 -6.12 3.50 -5.55
C VAL A 191 -5.51 2.59 -4.49
N PHE A 192 -4.80 1.55 -4.93
CA PHE A 192 -4.00 0.68 -4.07
C PHE A 192 -2.50 0.93 -4.26
N VAL A 193 -1.81 1.26 -3.18
CA VAL A 193 -0.36 1.34 -3.10
C VAL A 193 0.13 0.07 -2.40
N ILE A 194 0.77 -0.81 -3.15
CA ILE A 194 1.34 -2.06 -2.66
C ILE A 194 2.82 -1.83 -2.40
N SER A 195 3.21 -1.82 -1.13
CA SER A 195 4.57 -1.52 -0.72
C SER A 195 5.42 -2.78 -0.75
N SER A 196 6.44 -2.81 -1.60
CA SER A 196 7.37 -3.95 -1.71
C SER A 196 8.70 -3.52 -2.31
N ASP A 197 9.78 -3.82 -1.60
CA ASP A 197 11.08 -4.02 -2.22
C ASP A 197 11.13 -5.43 -2.86
N PHE A 198 11.92 -5.58 -3.92
CA PHE A 198 12.25 -6.87 -4.51
C PHE A 198 13.57 -7.38 -3.90
N CYS A 199 14.30 -8.23 -4.62
CA CYS A 199 15.58 -8.75 -4.15
C CYS A 199 16.55 -7.66 -3.71
N HIS A 200 17.19 -7.88 -2.57
CA HIS A 200 18.48 -7.27 -2.27
C HIS A 200 19.51 -7.81 -3.28
N TRP A 201 19.87 -6.97 -4.24
CA TRP A 201 20.83 -7.26 -5.30
C TRP A 201 22.14 -7.80 -4.71
N GLY A 202 22.59 -8.96 -5.21
CA GLY A 202 23.84 -9.62 -4.78
C GLY A 202 23.65 -10.97 -4.09
N LYS A 203 22.46 -11.29 -3.55
CA LYS A 203 22.17 -12.60 -2.94
C LYS A 203 21.23 -13.49 -3.76
N PHE A 204 20.45 -12.90 -4.68
CA PHE A 204 19.48 -13.62 -5.49
C PHE A 204 19.67 -13.36 -7.00
N PRO A 205 19.56 -14.38 -7.87
CA PRO A 205 19.80 -14.21 -9.31
C PRO A 205 18.81 -13.25 -9.98
N PHE A 206 19.33 -12.26 -10.73
CA PHE A 206 18.52 -11.24 -11.40
C PHE A 206 17.45 -11.82 -12.34
N ASN A 207 17.82 -12.83 -13.14
CA ASN A 207 16.89 -13.51 -14.05
C ASN A 207 15.68 -14.09 -13.32
N LYS A 208 15.87 -14.59 -12.09
CA LYS A 208 14.78 -15.10 -11.25
C LYS A 208 13.94 -13.96 -10.69
N SER A 209 14.52 -12.81 -10.34
CA SER A 209 13.76 -11.62 -9.95
C SER A 209 12.83 -11.15 -11.07
N LEU A 210 13.33 -11.15 -12.31
CA LEU A 210 12.53 -10.80 -13.50
C LEU A 210 11.36 -11.76 -13.71
N THR A 211 11.57 -13.08 -13.52
CA THR A 211 10.48 -14.06 -13.57
C THR A 211 9.37 -13.73 -12.57
N GLY A 212 9.73 -13.37 -11.33
CA GLY A 212 8.75 -12.96 -10.31
C GLY A 212 7.92 -11.75 -10.75
N MET A 213 8.56 -10.72 -11.28
CA MET A 213 7.88 -9.53 -11.80
C MET A 213 6.94 -9.87 -12.97
N GLN A 214 7.39 -10.71 -13.92
CA GLN A 214 6.57 -11.15 -15.05
C GLN A 214 5.33 -11.92 -14.62
N LEU A 215 5.43 -12.76 -13.58
CA LEU A 215 4.28 -13.50 -13.05
C LEU A 215 3.23 -12.58 -12.44
N ILE A 216 3.67 -11.50 -11.78
CA ILE A 216 2.78 -10.48 -11.24
C ILE A 216 2.15 -9.67 -12.39
N GLU A 217 2.91 -9.33 -13.45
CA GLU A 217 2.38 -8.69 -14.66
C GLU A 217 1.34 -9.57 -15.38
N ASN A 218 1.51 -10.88 -15.35
CA ASN A 218 0.54 -11.85 -15.88
C ASN A 218 -0.67 -12.06 -14.97
N LEU A 219 -0.67 -11.45 -13.78
CA LEU A 219 -1.77 -11.49 -12.81
C LEU A 219 -2.13 -12.92 -12.39
N ASP A 220 -1.13 -13.77 -12.16
CA ASP A 220 -1.29 -15.17 -11.75
C ASP A 220 -0.81 -15.39 -10.31
N ALA A 221 -1.77 -15.40 -9.36
CA ALA A 221 -1.51 -15.62 -7.94
C ALA A 221 -0.89 -17.00 -7.64
N ASN A 222 -1.30 -18.04 -8.37
CA ASN A 222 -0.87 -19.40 -8.11
C ASN A 222 0.56 -19.61 -8.61
N ALA A 223 0.85 -19.12 -9.82
CA ALA A 223 2.20 -19.18 -10.38
C ALA A 223 3.19 -18.32 -9.57
N PHE A 224 2.78 -17.14 -9.10
CA PHE A 224 3.61 -16.32 -8.22
C PHE A 224 3.94 -17.04 -6.90
N ASN A 225 2.95 -17.68 -6.27
CA ASN A 225 3.18 -18.47 -5.05
C ASN A 225 4.06 -19.70 -5.30
N ALA A 226 3.87 -20.40 -6.41
CA ALA A 226 4.73 -21.52 -6.80
C ALA A 226 6.18 -21.06 -7.02
N TYR A 227 6.36 -19.92 -7.67
CA TYR A 227 7.66 -19.27 -7.84
C TYR A 227 8.35 -18.96 -6.51
N LEU A 228 7.64 -18.35 -5.54
CA LEU A 228 8.19 -18.04 -4.22
C LEU A 228 8.64 -19.31 -3.49
N LYS A 229 7.82 -20.37 -3.52
CA LYS A 229 8.16 -21.67 -2.93
C LYS A 229 9.37 -22.34 -3.61
N GLN A 230 9.45 -22.23 -4.93
CA GLN A 230 10.50 -22.88 -5.71
C GLN A 230 11.86 -22.21 -5.51
N PHE A 231 11.89 -20.88 -5.56
CA PHE A 231 13.16 -20.15 -5.59
C PHE A 231 13.53 -19.52 -4.24
N GLY A 232 12.59 -19.40 -3.30
CA GLY A 232 12.86 -18.78 -1.99
C GLY A 232 13.22 -17.30 -2.10
N ASN A 233 12.68 -16.60 -3.10
CA ASN A 233 12.95 -15.17 -3.27
C ASN A 233 12.42 -14.38 -2.06
N THR A 234 13.27 -13.56 -1.45
CA THR A 234 12.95 -12.72 -0.30
C THR A 234 12.31 -11.39 -0.72
N ILE A 235 11.16 -11.45 -1.42
CA ILE A 235 10.36 -10.26 -1.74
C ILE A 235 9.61 -9.85 -0.47
N CYS A 236 9.98 -8.73 0.15
CA CYS A 236 9.42 -8.33 1.45
C CYS A 236 7.90 -8.11 1.40
N GLY A 237 7.38 -7.57 0.29
CA GLY A 237 5.95 -7.36 0.05
C GLY A 237 5.24 -8.53 -0.63
N GLN A 238 5.76 -9.76 -0.56
CA GLN A 238 5.14 -10.93 -1.20
C GLN A 238 3.66 -11.12 -0.82
N HIS A 239 3.29 -10.85 0.45
CA HIS A 239 1.92 -11.00 0.94
C HIS A 239 1.01 -9.85 0.49
N PRO A 240 1.39 -8.56 0.61
CA PRO A 240 0.68 -7.47 -0.07
C PRO A 240 0.42 -7.72 -1.57
N ILE A 241 1.44 -8.23 -2.29
CA ILE A 241 1.32 -8.60 -3.71
C ILE A 241 0.34 -9.77 -3.88
N GLY A 242 0.44 -10.80 -3.04
CA GLY A 242 -0.48 -11.94 -3.03
C GLY A 242 -1.94 -11.50 -2.86
N ILE A 243 -2.21 -10.59 -1.92
CA ILE A 243 -3.54 -10.00 -1.73
C ILE A 243 -4.00 -9.30 -3.02
N LEU A 244 -3.16 -8.47 -3.65
CA LEU A 244 -3.50 -7.81 -4.93
C LEU A 244 -3.88 -8.81 -6.03
N LEU A 245 -3.10 -9.88 -6.20
CA LEU A 245 -3.40 -10.91 -7.18
C LEU A 245 -4.72 -11.63 -6.85
N GLN A 246 -5.01 -11.85 -5.57
CA GLN A 246 -6.28 -12.44 -5.15
C GLN A 246 -7.49 -11.48 -5.31
N MET A 247 -7.30 -10.17 -5.13
CA MET A 247 -8.33 -9.17 -5.45
C MET A 247 -8.73 -9.28 -6.93
N ILE A 248 -7.73 -9.33 -7.81
CA ILE A 248 -7.94 -9.41 -9.27
C ILE A 248 -8.61 -10.73 -9.64
N ASN A 249 -8.19 -11.85 -9.04
CA ASN A 249 -8.84 -13.16 -9.25
C ASN A 249 -10.30 -13.15 -8.84
N CYS A 250 -10.63 -12.56 -7.68
CA CYS A 250 -12.00 -12.43 -7.21
C CYS A 250 -12.87 -11.61 -8.18
N LEU A 251 -12.34 -10.50 -8.70
CA LEU A 251 -13.04 -9.69 -9.70
C LEU A 251 -13.25 -10.46 -11.00
N ARG A 252 -12.23 -11.16 -11.52
CA ARG A 252 -12.35 -11.98 -12.74
C ARG A 252 -13.42 -13.07 -12.61
N GLN A 253 -13.47 -13.76 -11.47
CA GLN A 253 -14.49 -14.78 -11.21
C GLN A 253 -15.90 -14.18 -11.17
N THR A 254 -16.04 -12.98 -10.60
CA THR A 254 -17.32 -12.25 -10.55
C THR A 254 -17.76 -11.79 -11.95
N LEU A 255 -16.83 -11.37 -12.80
CA LEU A 255 -17.09 -10.90 -14.16
C LEU A 255 -17.35 -12.02 -15.17
N ASN A 256 -16.70 -13.18 -15.03
CA ASN A 256 -17.05 -14.35 -15.83
C ASN A 256 -18.52 -14.79 -15.55
N ASN A 257 -19.05 -14.44 -14.38
CA ASN A 257 -20.45 -14.62 -14.03
C ASN A 257 -21.34 -13.40 -14.40
N SER A 258 -20.75 -12.24 -14.71
CA SER A 258 -21.46 -10.96 -14.90
C SER A 258 -20.81 -10.18 -16.06
N LYS A 259 -21.46 -10.06 -17.22
CA LYS A 259 -20.97 -9.39 -18.45
C LYS A 259 -20.49 -7.93 -18.25
N SER A 260 -19.33 -7.72 -17.66
CA SER A 260 -18.72 -6.41 -17.38
C SER A 260 -17.19 -6.51 -17.53
N VAL A 261 -16.58 -5.51 -18.16
CA VAL A 261 -15.18 -5.54 -18.60
C VAL A 261 -14.31 -4.80 -17.58
N PHE A 262 -13.48 -5.54 -16.84
CA PHE A 262 -12.34 -4.96 -16.12
C PHE A 262 -11.15 -4.87 -17.07
N ASN A 263 -10.70 -3.65 -17.38
CA ASN A 263 -9.59 -3.42 -18.28
C ASN A 263 -8.26 -3.69 -17.55
N GLN A 264 -7.39 -4.51 -18.14
CA GLN A 264 -6.18 -5.12 -17.52
C GLN A 264 -5.04 -4.14 -17.17
N SER A 265 -5.26 -2.84 -17.28
CA SER A 265 -4.18 -1.82 -17.21
C SER A 265 -3.63 -1.55 -15.79
N ALA A 266 -4.02 -2.31 -14.77
CA ALA A 266 -4.02 -1.86 -13.38
C ALA A 266 -2.82 -2.22 -12.51
N VAL A 267 -1.77 -2.89 -13.03
CA VAL A 267 -0.57 -3.22 -12.22
C VAL A 267 0.70 -2.81 -12.98
N LEU A 268 1.49 -1.90 -12.40
CA LEU A 268 2.77 -1.45 -12.93
C LEU A 268 3.89 -1.73 -11.93
N PHE A 269 4.98 -2.30 -12.43
CA PHE A 269 6.29 -2.23 -11.80
C PHE A 269 7.05 -1.01 -12.33
N SER A 270 7.61 -0.22 -11.42
CA SER A 270 8.69 0.69 -11.78
C SER A 270 9.93 -0.13 -12.15
N ARG A 271 10.19 -0.29 -13.45
CA ARG A 271 11.50 -0.75 -13.93
C ARG A 271 12.41 0.47 -14.05
N PRO A 272 13.61 0.50 -13.46
CA PRO A 272 14.65 1.38 -13.97
C PRO A 272 14.89 0.98 -15.42
N ASN A 273 14.80 1.92 -16.35
CA ASN A 273 15.26 1.68 -17.71
C ASN A 273 16.76 1.33 -17.65
N SER A 274 17.13 0.26 -18.36
CA SER A 274 18.50 -0.06 -18.73
C SER A 274 19.20 1.14 -19.37
#